data_AF-A0A662C5D4-F1
#
_entry.id   AF-A0A662C5D4-F1
#
_cell.length_a   1.000
_cell.length_b   1.000
_cell.length_c   1.000
_cell.angle_alpha   90.00
_cell.angle_beta   90.00
_cell.angle_gamma   90.00
#
_symmetry.space_group_name_H-M   'P 1'
#
loop_
_entity.id
_entity.type
_entity.pdbx_description
1 polymer ?
#
loop_
_entity_poly.entity_id
_entity_poly.type
_entity_poly.pdbx_seq_one_letter_code
_entity_poly.pdbx_strand_id
1 'polypeptide(L)'
;MKKAFFILFTCCAAIMFTSCEGPMGPAGTDGVDGLAGSDGTDGVDGNVTCLVCHSGDNMQAVKEQFYQSVHYAGEVAVDYAGGNAGWGCAQCHSSEGFIEFATNGSVGENISSPSAWECQTCHSLHTTFEADDYALRLAEPIDFIYDETVTADFGNSNLCANCHQSRTAEPNTASPGATFEITSTHYGPHHGAQSNVLYGTGFAEISGSIAYPTAGSGNHMAEAGRCTGCHMSTYGNGQGGHTWNPALDACNDCHGASDTDFNYGGVQTSTETQLDELRDMLVGLGVVEQAVEDVYELNPETGVIELVTTVGGYHPVPGTYPMLQVQAFFNWIGLEEDRSFGAHNPKYVKALLTNSIEALTPVK
;
A
#
# COMPACT_ATOMS: atom_id res chain seq x y z
N MET A 1 -39.35 35.36 22.55
CA MET A 1 -38.29 34.32 22.63
C MET A 1 -38.26 33.40 21.41
N LYS A 2 -39.39 32.90 20.87
CA LYS A 2 -39.39 32.02 19.67
C LYS A 2 -38.97 32.68 18.34
N LYS A 3 -39.19 34.00 18.16
CA LYS A 3 -38.84 34.72 16.92
C LYS A 3 -37.36 35.12 16.82
N ALA A 4 -36.67 35.28 17.97
CA ALA A 4 -35.24 35.62 17.99
C ALA A 4 -34.35 34.39 17.72
N PHE A 5 -34.80 33.19 18.10
CA PHE A 5 -34.08 31.94 17.86
C PHE A 5 -34.11 31.53 16.38
N PHE A 6 -35.20 31.83 15.66
CA PHE A 6 -35.32 31.54 14.23
C PHE A 6 -34.42 32.44 13.38
N ILE A 7 -34.28 33.72 13.73
CA ILE A 7 -33.42 34.67 13.01
C ILE A 7 -31.93 34.33 13.22
N LEU A 8 -31.53 33.91 14.42
CA LEU A 8 -30.14 33.53 14.71
C LEU A 8 -29.72 32.24 13.99
N PHE A 9 -30.63 31.26 13.87
CA PHE A 9 -30.37 30.02 13.13
C PHE A 9 -30.29 30.26 11.61
N THR A 10 -31.08 31.20 11.07
CA THR A 10 -31.04 31.55 9.65
C THR A 10 -29.77 32.35 9.30
N CYS A 11 -29.26 33.19 10.21
CA CYS A 11 -28.00 33.91 10.02
C CYS A 11 -26.77 33.00 10.11
N CYS A 12 -26.74 31.99 10.99
CA CYS A 12 -25.64 31.02 11.02
C CYS A 12 -25.63 30.12 9.77
N ALA A 13 -26.79 29.75 9.21
CA ALA A 13 -26.85 29.02 7.95
C ALA A 13 -26.38 29.86 6.76
N ALA A 14 -26.67 31.17 6.74
CA ALA A 14 -26.22 32.06 5.67
C ALA A 14 -24.70 32.30 5.65
N ILE A 15 -24.04 32.27 6.82
CA ILE A 15 -22.58 32.45 6.92
C ILE A 15 -21.82 31.21 6.41
N MET A 16 -22.42 30.01 6.47
CA MET A 16 -21.79 28.79 5.97
C MET A 16 -21.84 28.62 4.44
N PHE A 17 -22.60 29.47 3.72
CA PHE A 17 -22.64 29.48 2.26
C PHE A 17 -21.77 30.59 1.62
N THR A 18 -21.33 31.58 2.39
CA THR A 18 -20.49 32.67 1.86
C THR A 18 -19.07 32.23 1.46
N SER A 19 -18.66 31.01 1.82
CA SER A 19 -17.37 30.43 1.41
C SER A 19 -17.40 29.77 0.01
N CYS A 20 -18.57 29.64 -0.61
CA CYS A 20 -18.73 29.01 -1.95
C CYS A 20 -19.06 30.00 -3.07
N GLU A 21 -19.20 31.29 -2.76
CA GLU A 21 -19.51 32.34 -3.74
C GLU A 21 -18.24 33.16 -3.99
N GLY A 22 -17.81 33.25 -5.25
CA GLY A 22 -16.62 34.02 -5.62
C GLY A 22 -16.96 35.48 -5.86
N PRO A 23 -15.99 36.31 -6.31
CA PRO A 23 -16.26 37.72 -6.52
C PRO A 23 -17.38 37.89 -7.55
N MET A 24 -18.43 38.61 -7.14
CA MET A 24 -19.54 38.99 -8.02
C MET A 24 -18.99 39.65 -9.28
N GLY A 25 -19.41 39.16 -10.44
CA GLY A 25 -18.94 39.67 -11.72
C GLY A 25 -19.41 41.10 -11.98
N PRO A 26 -18.79 41.79 -12.96
CA PRO A 26 -19.21 43.11 -13.39
C PRO A 26 -20.72 43.21 -13.62
N ALA A 27 -21.35 44.21 -13.01
CA ALA A 27 -22.75 44.51 -13.26
C ALA A 27 -23.00 44.82 -14.74
N GLY A 28 -24.11 44.31 -15.27
CA GLY A 28 -24.55 44.59 -16.63
C GLY A 28 -24.93 46.06 -16.82
N THR A 29 -25.06 46.51 -18.07
CA THR A 29 -25.48 47.90 -18.35
C THR A 29 -26.97 48.07 -18.10
N ASP A 30 -27.34 49.15 -17.41
CA ASP A 30 -28.75 49.53 -17.20
C ASP A 30 -29.49 49.65 -18.54
N GLY A 31 -30.72 49.14 -18.57
CA GLY A 31 -31.62 49.30 -19.72
C GLY A 31 -32.01 50.76 -19.91
N VAL A 32 -32.19 51.18 -21.16
CA VAL A 32 -32.86 52.44 -21.49
C VAL A 32 -34.39 52.25 -21.44
N ASP A 33 -35.13 53.29 -21.07
CA ASP A 33 -36.59 53.25 -20.87
C ASP A 33 -37.32 52.44 -21.96
N GLY A 34 -37.88 51.29 -21.56
CA GLY A 34 -38.65 50.39 -22.43
C GLY A 34 -37.88 49.19 -23.01
N LEU A 35 -36.58 49.05 -22.75
CA LEU A 35 -35.77 47.88 -23.14
C LEU A 35 -34.98 47.36 -21.93
N ALA A 36 -34.98 46.04 -21.73
CA ALA A 36 -34.17 45.41 -20.69
C ALA A 36 -32.67 45.65 -20.96
N GLY A 37 -31.90 45.90 -19.90
CA GLY A 37 -30.44 45.96 -19.97
C GLY A 37 -29.82 44.60 -20.29
N SER A 38 -28.52 44.57 -20.58
CA SER A 38 -27.80 43.30 -20.67
C SER A 38 -27.52 42.78 -19.27
N ASP A 39 -27.69 41.48 -19.05
CA ASP A 39 -27.25 40.85 -17.81
C ASP A 39 -25.75 41.08 -17.57
N GLY A 40 -25.35 41.13 -16.30
CA GLY A 40 -23.93 41.15 -15.93
C GLY A 40 -23.24 39.86 -16.36
N THR A 41 -21.92 39.88 -16.40
CA THR A 41 -21.17 38.62 -16.48
C THR A 41 -21.26 37.93 -15.13
N ASP A 42 -21.49 36.63 -15.13
CA ASP A 42 -21.44 35.82 -13.90
C ASP A 42 -20.10 36.04 -13.18
N GLY A 43 -20.15 35.99 -11.84
CA GLY A 43 -18.93 35.98 -11.03
C GLY A 43 -18.08 34.75 -11.33
N VAL A 44 -16.81 34.80 -10.94
CA VAL A 44 -16.00 33.56 -10.90
C VAL A 44 -16.53 32.71 -9.74
N ASP A 45 -16.72 31.41 -9.94
CA ASP A 45 -17.18 30.49 -8.89
C ASP A 45 -16.33 30.61 -7.63
N GLY A 46 -16.97 30.56 -6.45
CA GLY A 46 -16.28 30.64 -5.17
C GLY A 46 -15.54 29.35 -4.89
N ASN A 47 -14.24 29.50 -4.70
CA ASN A 47 -13.26 28.44 -4.48
C ASN A 47 -13.39 27.25 -5.44
N VAL A 48 -12.80 27.40 -6.62
CA VAL A 48 -12.63 26.38 -7.67
C VAL A 48 -12.17 25.03 -7.11
N THR A 49 -11.46 25.03 -5.99
CA THR A 49 -10.98 23.82 -5.32
C THR A 49 -12.11 22.89 -4.84
N CYS A 50 -13.19 23.42 -4.24
CA CYS A 50 -14.31 22.58 -3.80
C CYS A 50 -14.91 21.80 -4.98
N LEU A 51 -15.00 22.46 -6.14
CA LEU A 51 -15.54 21.89 -7.37
C LEU A 51 -14.61 20.85 -8.01
N VAL A 52 -13.29 20.85 -7.74
CA VAL A 52 -12.40 19.76 -8.19
C VAL A 52 -12.93 18.40 -7.70
N CYS A 53 -13.45 18.37 -6.48
CA CYS A 53 -14.00 17.17 -5.87
C CYS A 53 -15.53 17.08 -6.01
N HIS A 54 -16.26 18.18 -5.83
CA HIS A 54 -17.72 18.18 -5.77
C HIS A 54 -18.44 18.47 -7.09
N SER A 55 -17.72 18.67 -8.20
CA SER A 55 -18.34 18.82 -9.52
C SER A 55 -18.47 17.48 -10.25
N GLY A 56 -19.61 17.33 -10.94
CA GLY A 56 -19.90 16.16 -11.78
C GLY A 56 -19.92 14.83 -11.01
N ASP A 57 -19.58 13.76 -11.71
CA ASP A 57 -19.55 12.40 -11.17
C ASP A 57 -18.17 12.00 -10.60
N ASN A 58 -17.20 12.94 -10.56
CA ASN A 58 -15.80 12.65 -10.24
C ASN A 58 -15.63 12.00 -8.86
N MET A 59 -16.23 12.57 -7.81
CA MET A 59 -16.15 12.00 -6.45
C MET A 59 -16.91 10.67 -6.33
N GLN A 60 -18.03 10.53 -7.03
CA GLN A 60 -18.80 9.29 -7.00
C GLN A 60 -18.01 8.16 -7.65
N ALA A 61 -17.42 8.40 -8.82
CA ALA A 61 -16.58 7.43 -9.52
C ALA A 61 -15.35 7.04 -8.69
N VAL A 62 -14.67 8.01 -8.06
CA VAL A 62 -13.51 7.73 -7.18
C VAL A 62 -13.93 6.90 -5.96
N LYS A 63 -15.07 7.21 -5.33
CA LYS A 63 -15.60 6.42 -4.21
C LYS A 63 -15.93 4.99 -4.63
N GLU A 64 -16.57 4.81 -5.78
CA GLU A 64 -16.91 3.48 -6.29
C GLU A 64 -15.67 2.64 -6.61
N GLN A 65 -14.59 3.27 -7.09
CA GLN A 65 -13.29 2.61 -7.24
C GLN A 65 -12.70 2.26 -5.87
N PHE A 66 -12.67 3.21 -4.93
CA PHE A 66 -12.10 2.99 -3.60
C PHE A 66 -12.83 1.90 -2.82
N TYR A 67 -14.15 1.79 -2.96
CA TYR A 67 -14.94 0.72 -2.32
C TYR A 67 -14.62 -0.69 -2.84
N GLN A 68 -13.94 -0.81 -3.98
CA GLN A 68 -13.42 -2.08 -4.49
C GLN A 68 -12.04 -2.43 -3.90
N SER A 69 -11.37 -1.49 -3.23
CA SER A 69 -10.05 -1.72 -2.63
C SER A 69 -10.15 -2.54 -1.35
N VAL A 70 -9.13 -3.35 -1.10
CA VAL A 70 -9.00 -4.11 0.16
C VAL A 70 -8.81 -3.16 1.36
N HIS A 71 -8.28 -1.96 1.14
CA HIS A 71 -8.12 -0.94 2.17
C HIS A 71 -9.47 -0.40 2.66
N TYR A 72 -10.44 -0.20 1.76
CA TYR A 72 -11.81 0.14 2.19
C TYR A 72 -12.47 -1.01 2.94
N ALA A 73 -12.29 -2.25 2.46
CA ALA A 73 -12.87 -3.42 3.11
C ALA A 73 -12.39 -3.55 4.56
N GLY A 74 -11.10 -3.35 4.83
CA GLY A 74 -10.50 -3.22 6.17
C GLY A 74 -10.57 -4.45 7.08
N GLU A 75 -11.38 -5.45 6.72
CA GLU A 75 -11.91 -6.49 7.60
C GLU A 75 -10.84 -7.31 8.33
N VAL A 76 -9.70 -7.60 7.69
CA VAL A 76 -8.63 -8.40 8.33
C VAL A 76 -7.57 -7.53 9.02
N ALA A 77 -7.27 -6.37 8.44
CA ALA A 77 -6.18 -5.51 8.91
C ALA A 77 -6.55 -4.75 10.20
N VAL A 78 -7.77 -4.22 10.27
CA VAL A 78 -8.22 -3.35 11.37
C VAL A 78 -8.45 -4.15 12.64
N ASP A 79 -9.13 -5.29 12.52
CA ASP A 79 -9.55 -6.10 13.67
C ASP A 79 -8.38 -6.65 14.49
N TYR A 80 -7.31 -7.09 13.80
CA TYR A 80 -6.14 -7.66 14.46
C TYR A 80 -5.13 -6.58 14.92
N ALA A 81 -4.85 -5.61 14.04
CA ALA A 81 -3.68 -4.73 14.17
C ALA A 81 -4.03 -3.24 14.34
N GLY A 82 -5.22 -2.82 13.91
CA GLY A 82 -5.57 -1.40 13.78
C GLY A 82 -5.61 -0.63 15.10
N GLY A 83 -5.89 -1.30 16.21
CA GLY A 83 -5.92 -0.71 17.55
C GLY A 83 -4.58 -0.68 18.27
N ASN A 84 -3.54 -1.36 17.77
CA ASN A 84 -2.34 -1.67 18.53
C ASN A 84 -1.20 -0.68 18.24
N ALA A 85 -1.04 0.32 19.11
CA ALA A 85 0.04 1.30 19.02
C ALA A 85 1.37 0.78 19.58
N GLY A 86 1.32 -0.10 20.59
CA GLY A 86 2.51 -0.55 21.33
C GLY A 86 3.57 -1.23 20.45
N TRP A 87 3.15 -1.89 19.36
CA TRP A 87 4.06 -2.51 18.38
C TRP A 87 4.13 -1.74 17.06
N GLY A 88 3.57 -0.53 16.99
CA GLY A 88 3.50 0.29 15.77
C GLY A 88 2.48 -0.18 14.73
N CYS A 89 1.67 -1.21 15.03
CA CYS A 89 0.73 -1.79 14.06
C CYS A 89 -0.32 -0.78 13.60
N ALA A 90 -0.85 0.03 14.52
CA ALA A 90 -1.86 1.05 14.24
C ALA A 90 -1.38 2.10 13.23
N GLN A 91 -0.06 2.35 13.13
CA GLN A 91 0.49 3.29 12.15
C GLN A 91 0.07 2.93 10.73
N CYS A 92 0.02 1.63 10.41
CA CYS A 92 -0.29 1.15 9.08
C CYS A 92 -1.69 0.57 9.00
N HIS A 93 -2.27 0.02 10.07
CA HIS A 93 -3.48 -0.82 10.03
C HIS A 93 -4.78 -0.15 10.48
N SER A 94 -4.80 1.18 10.62
CA SER A 94 -6.04 1.95 10.83
C SER A 94 -5.96 3.35 10.28
N SER A 95 -7.11 3.93 9.93
CA SER A 95 -7.20 5.32 9.46
C SER A 95 -6.69 6.29 10.52
N GLU A 96 -7.17 6.16 11.77
CA GLU A 96 -6.81 7.05 12.87
C GLU A 96 -5.32 6.94 13.21
N GLY A 97 -4.77 5.72 13.24
CA GLY A 97 -3.37 5.51 13.56
C GLY A 97 -2.45 6.04 12.47
N PHE A 98 -2.80 5.86 11.19
CA PHE A 98 -2.02 6.45 10.10
C PHE A 98 -2.07 7.98 10.12
N ILE A 99 -3.23 8.59 10.39
CA ILE A 99 -3.36 10.05 10.49
C ILE A 99 -2.54 10.61 11.66
N GLU A 100 -2.58 9.94 12.82
CA GLU A 100 -1.77 10.32 13.99
C GLU A 100 -0.27 10.18 13.69
N PHE A 101 0.15 9.05 13.09
CA PHE A 101 1.52 8.84 12.64
C PHE A 101 1.98 9.93 11.68
N ALA A 102 1.17 10.26 10.67
CA ALA A 102 1.50 11.31 9.70
C ALA A 102 1.65 12.70 10.33
N THR A 103 0.99 12.94 11.47
CA THR A 103 1.04 14.22 12.18
C THR A 103 2.21 14.28 13.18
N ASN A 104 2.45 13.18 13.88
CA ASN A 104 3.31 13.15 15.07
C ASN A 104 4.61 12.34 14.88
N GLY A 105 4.73 11.57 13.79
CA GLY A 105 5.78 10.57 13.58
C GLY A 105 5.59 9.27 14.37
N SER A 106 4.52 9.16 15.18
CA SER A 106 4.20 7.96 15.97
C SER A 106 2.72 7.93 16.37
N VAL A 107 2.21 6.76 16.76
CA VAL A 107 0.90 6.61 17.41
C VAL A 107 1.14 6.49 18.91
N GLY A 108 0.59 7.40 19.70
CA GLY A 108 0.93 7.51 21.13
C GLY A 108 0.29 6.45 22.01
N GLU A 109 -0.96 6.07 21.73
CA GLU A 109 -1.76 5.16 22.56
C GLU A 109 -2.61 4.21 21.71
N ASN A 110 -3.04 3.10 22.31
CA ASN A 110 -3.92 2.14 21.61
C ASN A 110 -5.25 2.80 21.22
N ILE A 111 -5.74 2.47 20.02
CA ILE A 111 -6.94 3.03 19.43
C ILE A 111 -8.12 2.11 19.76
N SER A 112 -9.09 2.62 20.52
CA SER A 112 -10.24 1.86 20.99
C SER A 112 -11.26 1.51 19.90
N SER A 113 -11.28 2.28 18.81
CA SER A 113 -12.24 2.13 17.72
C SER A 113 -11.55 2.46 16.40
N PRO A 114 -10.60 1.63 15.96
CA PRO A 114 -9.92 1.84 14.70
C PRO A 114 -10.90 1.62 13.55
N SER A 115 -10.78 2.43 12.50
CA SER A 115 -11.52 2.28 11.26
C SER A 115 -10.62 1.82 10.12
N ALA A 116 -11.25 1.22 9.11
CA ALA A 116 -10.63 0.99 7.81
C ALA A 116 -10.20 2.32 7.18
N TRP A 117 -9.34 2.25 6.17
CA TRP A 117 -8.84 3.45 5.52
C TRP A 117 -9.98 4.21 4.84
N GLU A 118 -9.86 5.52 4.86
CA GLU A 118 -10.80 6.47 4.28
C GLU A 118 -10.06 7.43 3.35
N CYS A 119 -10.80 8.25 2.58
CA CYS A 119 -10.19 9.28 1.73
C CYS A 119 -9.24 10.18 2.55
N GLN A 120 -9.66 10.52 3.76
CA GLN A 120 -8.92 11.35 4.70
C GLN A 120 -7.74 10.62 5.35
N THR A 121 -7.48 9.35 5.08
CA THR A 121 -6.25 8.70 5.52
C THR A 121 -5.09 9.14 4.63
N CYS A 122 -5.32 9.11 3.31
CA CYS A 122 -4.33 9.43 2.30
C CYS A 122 -4.27 10.93 1.97
N HIS A 123 -5.40 11.61 1.95
CA HIS A 123 -5.49 13.03 1.58
C HIS A 123 -5.76 13.92 2.79
N SER A 124 -5.04 15.03 2.92
CA SER A 124 -5.48 16.14 3.76
C SER A 124 -6.72 16.73 3.10
N LEU A 125 -7.86 16.77 3.82
CA LEU A 125 -9.15 17.22 3.29
C LEU A 125 -9.81 18.19 4.26
N HIS A 126 -10.42 19.25 3.74
CA HIS A 126 -11.20 20.25 4.48
C HIS A 126 -10.47 20.92 5.67
N THR A 127 -9.15 21.04 5.61
CA THR A 127 -8.31 21.71 6.60
C THR A 127 -8.27 23.22 6.39
N THR A 128 -8.16 23.68 5.14
CA THR A 128 -8.00 25.09 4.78
C THR A 128 -9.00 25.56 3.73
N PHE A 129 -9.66 24.61 3.04
CA PHE A 129 -10.52 24.84 1.89
C PHE A 129 -9.78 25.56 0.75
N GLU A 130 -8.49 25.30 0.56
CA GLU A 130 -7.67 25.84 -0.55
C GLU A 130 -7.16 24.71 -1.45
N ALA A 131 -6.52 25.01 -2.58
CA ALA A 131 -6.03 24.00 -3.54
C ALA A 131 -5.09 22.94 -2.91
N ASP A 132 -4.47 23.23 -1.77
CA ASP A 132 -3.62 22.27 -1.06
C ASP A 132 -4.42 21.25 -0.22
N ASP A 133 -5.73 21.44 -0.11
CA ASP A 133 -6.65 20.68 0.74
C ASP A 133 -7.14 19.36 0.11
N TYR A 134 -6.35 18.83 -0.83
CA TYR A 134 -6.37 17.45 -1.32
C TYR A 134 -4.97 16.85 -1.44
N ALA A 135 -3.94 17.51 -0.89
CA ALA A 135 -2.58 17.02 -0.94
C ALA A 135 -2.44 15.66 -0.26
N LEU A 136 -1.55 14.82 -0.81
CA LEU A 136 -1.21 13.54 -0.21
C LEU A 136 -0.50 13.77 1.13
N ARG A 137 -0.90 13.02 2.16
CA ARG A 137 -0.09 12.88 3.37
C ARG A 137 1.21 12.15 3.04
N LEU A 138 2.26 12.43 3.80
CA LEU A 138 3.55 11.72 3.72
C LEU A 138 4.07 11.55 2.28
N ALA A 139 4.02 12.63 1.50
CA ALA A 139 4.48 12.66 0.12
C ALA A 139 6.00 12.84 0.00
N GLU A 140 6.67 13.22 1.07
CA GLU A 140 8.14 13.37 1.13
C GLU A 140 8.85 12.00 1.10
N PRO A 141 10.14 11.95 0.70
CA PRO A 141 10.94 10.73 0.75
C PRO A 141 10.85 10.02 2.11
N ILE A 142 10.84 8.69 2.09
CA ILE A 142 10.74 7.88 3.30
C ILE A 142 12.11 7.45 3.79
N ASP A 143 12.24 7.32 5.10
CA ASP A 143 13.30 6.53 5.73
C ASP A 143 12.73 5.14 6.03
N PHE A 144 13.44 4.08 5.64
CA PHE A 144 12.93 2.73 5.83
C PHE A 144 12.89 2.32 7.31
N ILE A 145 11.84 1.63 7.74
CA ILE A 145 11.68 1.18 9.14
C ILE A 145 12.77 0.18 9.54
N TYR A 146 13.19 -0.69 8.62
CA TYR A 146 14.23 -1.67 8.91
C TYR A 146 15.62 -1.03 9.16
N ASP A 147 15.87 0.16 8.57
CA ASP A 147 17.09 0.96 8.71
C ASP A 147 16.79 2.42 8.34
N GLU A 148 16.60 3.26 9.36
CA GLU A 148 16.25 4.69 9.19
C GLU A 148 17.38 5.52 8.55
N THR A 149 18.56 4.93 8.30
CA THR A 149 19.64 5.60 7.57
C THR A 149 19.52 5.44 6.04
N VAL A 150 18.59 4.60 5.58
CA VAL A 150 18.31 4.37 4.16
C VAL A 150 17.07 5.16 3.74
N THR A 151 17.30 6.26 3.03
CA THR A 151 16.22 7.10 2.47
C THR A 151 15.91 6.73 1.02
N ALA A 152 14.62 6.65 0.67
CA ALA A 152 14.16 6.39 -0.68
C ALA A 152 13.06 7.37 -1.11
N ASP A 153 13.11 7.78 -2.38
CA ASP A 153 12.10 8.66 -2.98
C ASP A 153 11.38 7.96 -4.14
N PHE A 154 10.10 7.72 -3.92
CA PHE A 154 9.13 7.17 -4.86
C PHE A 154 8.13 8.25 -5.35
N GLY A 155 8.38 9.54 -5.11
CA GLY A 155 7.47 10.63 -5.48
C GLY A 155 6.10 10.45 -4.82
N ASN A 156 5.01 10.56 -5.58
CA ASN A 156 3.65 10.36 -5.02
C ASN A 156 3.42 8.96 -4.42
N SER A 157 4.26 7.97 -4.77
CA SER A 157 4.20 6.63 -4.18
C SER A 157 4.84 6.55 -2.78
N ASN A 158 5.46 7.63 -2.28
CA ASN A 158 6.01 7.69 -0.92
C ASN A 158 4.95 7.40 0.14
N LEU A 159 3.71 7.87 -0.08
CA LEU A 159 2.57 7.59 0.79
C LEU A 159 2.37 6.07 0.97
N CYS A 160 2.42 5.29 -0.11
CA CYS A 160 2.27 3.83 -0.08
C CYS A 160 3.43 3.18 0.67
N ALA A 161 4.64 3.69 0.45
CA ALA A 161 5.88 3.11 0.95
C ALA A 161 6.03 3.24 2.48
N ASN A 162 5.35 4.20 3.10
CA ASN A 162 5.30 4.32 4.57
C ASN A 162 4.76 3.04 5.24
N CYS A 163 3.84 2.32 4.60
CA CYS A 163 3.27 1.08 5.13
C CYS A 163 3.83 -0.18 4.47
N HIS A 164 3.97 -0.16 3.14
CA HIS A 164 4.35 -1.32 2.33
C HIS A 164 5.87 -1.53 2.31
N GLN A 165 6.44 -1.72 3.50
CA GLN A 165 7.87 -1.87 3.71
C GLN A 165 8.17 -2.87 4.82
N SER A 166 9.42 -3.34 4.83
CA SER A 166 9.90 -4.22 5.86
C SER A 166 10.02 -3.49 7.20
N ARG A 167 9.58 -4.15 8.28
CA ARG A 167 9.66 -3.62 9.65
C ARG A 167 10.85 -4.13 10.45
N THR A 168 11.63 -5.05 9.89
CA THR A 168 12.76 -5.70 10.57
C THR A 168 13.94 -5.79 9.62
N ALA A 169 15.14 -5.55 10.15
CA ALA A 169 16.35 -5.76 9.36
C ALA A 169 16.56 -7.25 9.09
N GLU A 170 17.26 -7.54 7.99
CA GLU A 170 17.64 -8.92 7.69
C GLU A 170 18.50 -9.53 8.81
N PRO A 171 18.50 -10.88 8.98
CA PRO A 171 19.04 -11.55 10.17
C PRO A 171 20.46 -11.14 10.56
N ASN A 172 21.36 -10.98 9.58
CA ASN A 172 22.77 -10.69 9.87
C ASN A 172 23.03 -9.22 10.21
N THR A 173 22.15 -8.31 9.79
CA THR A 173 22.14 -6.90 10.19
C THR A 173 21.52 -6.76 11.58
N ALA A 174 20.41 -7.48 11.84
CA ALA A 174 19.73 -7.46 13.13
C ALA A 174 20.57 -8.09 14.26
N SER A 175 21.22 -9.22 14.00
CA SER A 175 22.05 -9.93 14.98
C SER A 175 23.19 -10.69 14.29
N PRO A 176 24.33 -10.02 14.00
CA PRO A 176 25.45 -10.65 13.30
C PRO A 176 26.00 -11.87 14.03
N GLY A 177 26.26 -12.95 13.31
CA GLY A 177 26.79 -14.18 13.91
C GLY A 177 26.82 -15.38 12.98
N ALA A 178 27.30 -16.51 13.51
CA ALA A 178 27.30 -17.79 12.77
C ALA A 178 25.90 -18.43 12.70
N THR A 179 25.06 -18.14 13.68
CA THR A 179 23.70 -18.66 13.83
C THR A 179 22.75 -17.54 14.20
N PHE A 180 21.46 -17.74 13.93
CA PHE A 180 20.39 -16.84 14.30
C PHE A 180 19.25 -17.63 14.95
N GLU A 181 18.63 -17.06 15.98
CA GLU A 181 17.50 -17.67 16.70
C GLU A 181 16.18 -17.08 16.18
N ILE A 182 15.35 -17.93 15.57
CA ILE A 182 13.97 -17.61 15.22
C ILE A 182 13.10 -17.92 16.44
N THR A 183 12.46 -16.89 17.00
CA THR A 183 11.65 -17.01 18.22
C THR A 183 10.14 -17.03 17.97
N SER A 184 9.70 -16.80 16.73
CA SER A 184 8.30 -16.65 16.36
C SER A 184 8.00 -17.32 15.03
N THR A 185 6.82 -17.92 14.92
CA THR A 185 6.24 -18.42 13.66
C THR A 185 5.84 -17.29 12.70
N HIS A 186 5.92 -16.04 13.14
CA HIS A 186 5.70 -14.84 12.32
C HIS A 186 7.00 -14.07 12.02
N TYR A 187 8.16 -14.68 12.27
CA TYR A 187 9.43 -14.05 11.96
C TYR A 187 9.61 -13.83 10.46
N GLY A 188 10.11 -12.65 10.07
CA GLY A 188 10.33 -12.27 8.68
C GLY A 188 10.36 -10.75 8.53
N PRO A 189 10.43 -10.23 7.30
CA PRO A 189 10.48 -8.80 7.01
C PRO A 189 9.21 -8.03 7.39
N HIS A 190 8.12 -8.68 7.81
CA HIS A 190 6.73 -8.20 7.73
C HIS A 190 6.12 -8.42 6.34
N HIS A 191 4.85 -8.83 6.30
CA HIS A 191 4.12 -9.06 5.06
C HIS A 191 4.01 -7.76 4.26
N GLY A 192 4.15 -7.85 2.94
CA GLY A 192 4.06 -6.69 2.05
C GLY A 192 5.25 -5.73 2.13
N ALA A 193 6.48 -6.25 2.04
CA ALA A 193 7.68 -5.43 1.90
C ALA A 193 7.91 -4.95 0.44
N GLN A 194 6.84 -4.54 -0.28
CA GLN A 194 6.92 -4.24 -1.72
C GLN A 194 7.88 -3.09 -2.03
N SER A 195 7.97 -2.07 -1.17
CA SER A 195 8.86 -0.92 -1.38
C SER A 195 10.33 -1.31 -1.30
N ASN A 196 10.66 -2.27 -0.43
CA ASN A 196 12.00 -2.84 -0.33
C ASN A 196 12.38 -3.59 -1.61
N VAL A 197 11.46 -4.38 -2.17
CA VAL A 197 11.68 -5.10 -3.43
C VAL A 197 11.83 -4.12 -4.59
N LEU A 198 10.90 -3.18 -4.75
CA LEU A 198 10.92 -2.19 -5.81
C LEU A 198 12.20 -1.36 -5.79
N TYR A 199 12.60 -0.86 -4.62
CA TYR A 199 13.83 -0.10 -4.45
C TYR A 199 15.09 -0.97 -4.57
N GLY A 200 15.01 -2.25 -4.21
CA GLY A 200 16.15 -3.17 -4.21
C GLY A 200 17.02 -3.03 -2.97
N THR A 201 16.42 -3.14 -1.78
CA THR A 201 17.13 -3.01 -0.49
C THR A 201 16.45 -3.79 0.64
N GLY A 202 17.05 -3.84 1.83
CA GLY A 202 16.46 -4.41 3.06
C GLY A 202 16.28 -5.93 3.11
N PHE A 203 16.71 -6.65 2.06
CA PHE A 203 16.78 -8.11 2.04
C PHE A 203 18.22 -8.59 2.23
N ALA A 204 18.41 -9.88 2.49
CA ALA A 204 19.73 -10.44 2.67
C ALA A 204 20.44 -10.64 1.32
N GLU A 205 21.40 -9.77 1.01
CA GLU A 205 22.26 -9.87 -0.17
C GLU A 205 23.35 -10.95 0.01
N ILE A 206 22.95 -12.21 -0.09
CA ILE A 206 23.83 -13.37 0.00
C ILE A 206 24.79 -13.40 -1.20
N SER A 207 26.08 -13.63 -0.95
CA SER A 207 27.07 -13.78 -2.03
C SER A 207 26.76 -14.99 -2.91
N GLY A 208 26.71 -14.79 -4.23
CA GLY A 208 26.48 -15.85 -5.21
C GLY A 208 26.92 -15.43 -6.62
N SER A 209 26.44 -16.14 -7.63
CA SER A 209 26.84 -15.93 -9.03
C SER A 209 26.24 -14.68 -9.66
N ILE A 210 25.14 -14.15 -9.11
CA ILE A 210 24.44 -12.99 -9.64
C ILE A 210 24.77 -11.75 -8.80
N ALA A 211 25.27 -10.70 -9.45
CA ALA A 211 25.49 -9.42 -8.80
C ALA A 211 24.16 -8.70 -8.52
N TYR A 212 24.06 -8.07 -7.35
CA TYR A 212 22.92 -7.22 -7.02
C TYR A 212 22.97 -5.90 -7.79
N PRO A 213 21.83 -5.43 -8.36
CA PRO A 213 21.74 -4.09 -8.91
C PRO A 213 21.90 -3.04 -7.80
N THR A 214 22.33 -1.83 -8.16
CA THR A 214 22.33 -0.70 -7.23
C THR A 214 20.90 -0.37 -6.80
N ALA A 215 20.69 -0.16 -5.50
CA ALA A 215 19.39 0.27 -4.98
C ALA A 215 18.90 1.55 -5.69
N GLY A 216 17.60 1.62 -5.96
CA GLY A 216 16.96 2.70 -6.71
C GLY A 216 17.19 2.67 -8.22
N SER A 217 18.01 1.76 -8.75
CA SER A 217 18.37 1.73 -10.18
C SER A 217 17.46 0.85 -11.05
N GLY A 218 16.41 0.25 -10.48
CA GLY A 218 15.45 -0.57 -11.22
C GLY A 218 14.66 0.24 -12.25
N ASN A 219 14.28 -0.36 -13.38
CA ASN A 219 13.50 0.35 -14.40
C ASN A 219 12.14 0.82 -13.86
N HIS A 220 11.54 0.06 -12.94
CA HIS A 220 10.28 0.42 -12.28
C HIS A 220 10.43 1.49 -11.18
N MET A 221 11.66 1.97 -10.92
CA MET A 221 11.87 3.17 -10.10
C MET A 221 11.70 4.48 -10.89
N ALA A 222 11.59 4.40 -12.22
CA ALA A 222 11.19 5.55 -13.04
C ALA A 222 9.75 5.98 -12.70
N GLU A 223 9.42 7.26 -12.86
CA GLU A 223 8.13 7.85 -12.44
C GLU A 223 6.90 7.03 -12.85
N ALA A 224 6.84 6.58 -14.11
CA ALA A 224 5.74 5.78 -14.64
C ALA A 224 5.71 4.31 -14.18
N GLY A 225 6.80 3.81 -13.57
CA GLY A 225 6.92 2.42 -13.11
C GLY A 225 6.69 2.22 -11.61
N ARG A 226 6.56 3.32 -10.84
CA ARG A 226 6.32 3.26 -9.39
C ARG A 226 4.87 2.83 -9.10
N CYS A 227 4.54 2.66 -7.83
CA CYS A 227 3.25 2.10 -7.37
C CYS A 227 2.05 2.72 -8.10
N THR A 228 1.99 4.05 -8.17
CA THR A 228 0.87 4.77 -8.81
C THR A 228 0.80 4.56 -10.33
N GLY A 229 1.92 4.25 -11.00
CA GLY A 229 1.97 4.02 -12.43
C GLY A 229 1.22 2.78 -12.90
N CYS A 230 1.16 1.74 -12.05
CA CYS A 230 0.44 0.49 -12.35
C CYS A 230 -0.88 0.38 -11.57
N HIS A 231 -0.84 0.64 -10.26
CA HIS A 231 -1.97 0.45 -9.35
C HIS A 231 -2.96 1.62 -9.36
N MET A 232 -2.52 2.82 -9.73
CA MET A 232 -3.35 4.02 -9.87
C MET A 232 -3.36 4.57 -11.30
N SER A 233 -3.07 3.71 -12.27
CA SER A 233 -3.23 3.99 -13.70
C SER A 233 -4.70 4.31 -14.03
N THR A 234 -5.00 4.61 -15.30
CA THR A 234 -6.38 4.85 -15.73
C THR A 234 -7.29 3.70 -15.32
N TYR A 235 -8.40 4.01 -14.63
CA TYR A 235 -9.35 2.99 -14.22
C TYR A 235 -10.02 2.31 -15.41
N GLY A 236 -10.06 0.98 -15.40
CA GLY A 236 -10.72 0.16 -16.40
C GLY A 236 -10.85 -1.29 -15.94
N ASN A 237 -11.98 -1.94 -16.24
CA ASN A 237 -12.20 -3.37 -15.93
C ASN A 237 -11.93 -3.76 -14.45
N GLY A 238 -12.17 -2.87 -13.49
CA GLY A 238 -11.91 -3.12 -12.06
C GLY A 238 -10.45 -2.93 -11.61
N GLN A 239 -9.58 -2.45 -12.51
CA GLN A 239 -8.15 -2.22 -12.27
C GLN A 239 -7.81 -0.73 -12.38
N GLY A 240 -6.70 -0.31 -11.78
CA GLY A 240 -6.26 1.09 -11.76
C GLY A 240 -7.13 2.00 -10.88
N GLY A 241 -6.92 3.30 -11.01
CA GLY A 241 -7.61 4.33 -10.25
C GLY A 241 -7.47 4.13 -8.74
N HIS A 242 -8.57 4.28 -8.01
CA HIS A 242 -8.58 4.06 -6.56
C HIS A 242 -8.93 2.63 -6.14
N THR A 243 -8.98 1.65 -7.07
CA THR A 243 -9.09 0.24 -6.66
C THR A 243 -7.76 -0.30 -6.14
N TRP A 244 -6.65 0.26 -6.64
CA TRP A 244 -5.28 -0.14 -6.36
C TRP A 244 -4.93 -1.56 -6.81
N ASN A 245 -5.81 -2.19 -7.58
CA ASN A 245 -5.46 -3.37 -8.35
C ASN A 245 -4.62 -2.92 -9.55
N PRO A 246 -3.46 -3.56 -9.81
CA PRO A 246 -2.64 -3.17 -10.96
C PRO A 246 -3.42 -3.38 -12.26
N ALA A 247 -3.32 -2.42 -13.19
CA ALA A 247 -3.92 -2.56 -14.51
C ALA A 247 -2.94 -3.19 -15.49
N LEU A 248 -3.38 -4.26 -16.15
CA LEU A 248 -2.58 -4.95 -17.16
C LEU A 248 -2.26 -4.05 -18.35
N ASP A 249 -3.19 -3.17 -18.73
CA ASP A 249 -3.01 -2.23 -19.83
C ASP A 249 -1.84 -1.26 -19.55
N ALA A 250 -1.64 -0.83 -18.30
CA ALA A 250 -0.51 0.02 -17.93
C ALA A 250 0.84 -0.69 -18.15
N CYS A 251 0.89 -2.00 -17.90
CA CYS A 251 2.05 -2.82 -18.20
C CYS A 251 2.29 -2.89 -19.72
N ASN A 252 1.25 -3.26 -20.47
CA ASN A 252 1.30 -3.43 -21.92
C ASN A 252 1.72 -2.14 -22.65
N ASP A 253 1.23 -0.98 -22.21
CA ASP A 253 1.54 0.33 -22.79
C ASP A 253 3.04 0.64 -22.72
N CYS A 254 3.66 0.46 -21.54
CA CYS A 254 5.08 0.75 -21.36
C CYS A 254 5.99 -0.32 -21.97
N HIS A 255 5.57 -1.59 -21.91
CA HIS A 255 6.34 -2.71 -22.44
C HIS A 255 6.18 -2.91 -23.96
N GLY A 256 5.26 -2.18 -24.60
CA GLY A 256 4.92 -2.35 -26.01
C GLY A 256 4.39 -3.77 -26.29
N ALA A 257 3.62 -4.31 -25.35
CA ALA A 257 3.14 -5.68 -25.33
C ALA A 257 1.62 -5.77 -25.52
N SER A 258 1.12 -6.99 -25.64
CA SER A 258 -0.31 -7.29 -25.71
C SER A 258 -0.60 -8.56 -24.91
N ASP A 259 0.04 -8.68 -23.76
CA ASP A 259 -0.07 -9.84 -22.89
C ASP A 259 -1.46 -9.86 -22.25
N THR A 260 -1.94 -11.06 -21.91
CA THR A 260 -3.24 -11.28 -21.25
C THR A 260 -3.11 -11.54 -19.75
N ASP A 261 -1.89 -11.51 -19.25
CA ASP A 261 -1.51 -11.67 -17.85
C ASP A 261 -0.26 -10.83 -17.53
N PHE A 262 0.14 -10.79 -16.27
CA PHE A 262 1.30 -10.01 -15.81
C PHE A 262 2.65 -10.71 -16.04
N ASN A 263 2.68 -11.86 -16.72
CA ASN A 263 3.88 -12.68 -16.90
C ASN A 263 4.74 -12.21 -18.08
N TYR A 264 4.96 -10.90 -18.17
CA TYR A 264 5.76 -10.30 -19.23
C TYR A 264 7.16 -10.93 -19.27
N GLY A 265 7.53 -11.50 -20.43
CA GLY A 265 8.82 -12.16 -20.63
C GLY A 265 9.06 -13.40 -19.76
N GLY A 266 8.00 -14.00 -19.17
CA GLY A 266 8.10 -15.20 -18.34
C GLY A 266 8.67 -14.96 -16.93
N VAL A 267 8.73 -13.71 -16.48
CA VAL A 267 9.34 -13.33 -15.19
C VAL A 267 8.60 -13.95 -14.00
N GLN A 268 7.27 -13.94 -14.00
CA GLN A 268 6.49 -14.48 -12.89
C GLN A 268 6.68 -16.00 -12.80
N THR A 269 6.62 -16.71 -13.92
CA THR A 269 6.86 -18.16 -13.96
C THR A 269 8.26 -18.53 -13.48
N SER A 270 9.29 -17.79 -13.92
CA SER A 270 10.66 -18.04 -13.47
C SER A 270 10.81 -17.80 -11.97
N THR A 271 10.20 -16.73 -11.45
CA THR A 271 10.29 -16.36 -10.04
C THR A 271 9.56 -17.38 -9.17
N GLU A 272 8.34 -17.77 -9.56
CA GLU A 272 7.55 -18.80 -8.88
C GLU A 272 8.31 -20.13 -8.78
N THR A 273 8.92 -20.57 -9.89
CA THR A 273 9.76 -21.79 -9.91
C THR A 273 10.91 -21.71 -8.89
N GLN A 274 11.58 -20.56 -8.79
CA GLN A 274 12.69 -20.38 -7.84
C GLN A 274 12.20 -20.24 -6.40
N LEU A 275 11.03 -19.64 -6.17
CA LEU A 275 10.39 -19.59 -4.85
C LEU A 275 10.04 -21.00 -4.37
N ASP A 276 9.49 -21.84 -5.24
CA ASP A 276 9.19 -23.25 -4.96
C ASP A 276 10.46 -24.04 -4.64
N GLU A 277 11.52 -23.89 -5.45
CA GLU A 277 12.80 -24.56 -5.21
C GLU A 277 13.40 -24.17 -3.85
N LEU A 278 13.44 -22.86 -3.56
CA LEU A 278 14.00 -22.36 -2.31
C LEU A 278 13.16 -22.79 -1.09
N ARG A 279 11.83 -22.78 -1.21
CA ARG A 279 10.92 -23.30 -0.18
C ARG A 279 11.26 -24.76 0.13
N ASP A 280 11.33 -25.60 -0.89
CA ASP A 280 11.53 -27.04 -0.71
C ASP A 280 12.88 -27.35 -0.06
N MET A 281 13.92 -26.55 -0.38
CA MET A 281 15.21 -26.60 0.31
C MET A 281 15.09 -26.22 1.78
N LEU A 282 14.39 -25.12 2.09
CA LEU A 282 14.20 -24.65 3.48
C LEU A 282 13.37 -25.63 4.32
N VAL A 283 12.38 -26.29 3.70
CA VAL A 283 11.62 -27.40 4.31
C VAL A 283 12.53 -28.59 4.58
N GLY A 284 13.37 -28.98 3.61
CA GLY A 284 14.35 -30.05 3.78
C GLY A 284 15.38 -29.78 4.88
N LEU A 285 15.67 -28.50 5.16
CA LEU A 285 16.56 -28.05 6.23
C LEU A 285 15.85 -27.91 7.60
N GLY A 286 14.53 -28.03 7.65
CA GLY A 286 13.73 -27.87 8.88
C GLY A 286 13.64 -26.43 9.37
N VAL A 287 13.90 -25.44 8.50
CA VAL A 287 13.76 -24.00 8.80
C VAL A 287 12.31 -23.56 8.58
N VAL A 288 11.63 -24.18 7.62
CA VAL A 288 10.24 -23.90 7.24
C VAL A 288 9.43 -25.19 7.37
N GLU A 289 8.18 -25.07 7.80
CA GLU A 289 7.20 -26.14 7.74
C GLU A 289 5.88 -25.66 7.15
N GLN A 290 5.09 -26.58 6.62
CA GLN A 290 3.74 -26.29 6.16
C GLN A 290 2.79 -26.40 7.35
N ALA A 291 2.00 -25.37 7.61
CA ALA A 291 0.95 -25.45 8.61
C ALA A 291 -0.04 -26.55 8.23
N VAL A 292 -0.41 -27.36 9.23
CA VAL A 292 -1.48 -28.33 9.12
C VAL A 292 -2.35 -28.18 10.35
N GLU A 293 -3.59 -27.80 10.12
CA GLU A 293 -4.57 -27.58 11.19
C GLU A 293 -5.79 -28.48 10.96
N ASP A 294 -6.12 -29.24 11.99
CA ASP A 294 -7.37 -30.00 12.03
C ASP A 294 -8.50 -29.06 12.49
N VAL A 295 -9.40 -28.74 11.57
CA VAL A 295 -10.56 -27.87 11.83
C VAL A 295 -11.86 -28.65 11.69
N TYR A 296 -12.86 -28.29 12.47
CA TYR A 296 -14.20 -28.85 12.34
C TYR A 296 -15.01 -27.99 11.37
N GLU A 297 -15.30 -28.54 10.19
CA GLU A 297 -16.05 -27.87 9.13
C GLU A 297 -17.40 -28.53 8.91
N LEU A 298 -18.43 -27.73 8.59
CA LEU A 298 -19.72 -28.24 8.16
C LEU A 298 -19.60 -28.74 6.73
N ASN A 299 -19.78 -30.04 6.53
CA ASN A 299 -19.89 -30.61 5.20
C ASN A 299 -21.22 -30.15 4.56
N PRO A 300 -21.20 -29.38 3.46
CA PRO A 300 -22.41 -28.80 2.87
C PRO A 300 -23.31 -29.85 2.19
N GLU A 301 -22.78 -31.03 1.87
CA GLU A 301 -23.52 -32.13 1.23
C GLU A 301 -24.20 -33.03 2.27
N THR A 302 -23.51 -33.33 3.37
CA THR A 302 -24.01 -34.25 4.41
C THR A 302 -24.69 -33.52 5.56
N GLY A 303 -24.42 -32.24 5.75
CA GLY A 303 -24.90 -31.44 6.89
C GLY A 303 -24.26 -31.83 8.23
N VAL A 304 -23.16 -32.60 8.21
CA VAL A 304 -22.44 -33.07 9.40
C VAL A 304 -21.19 -32.22 9.62
N ILE A 305 -20.86 -31.93 10.88
CA ILE A 305 -19.58 -31.34 11.25
C ILE A 305 -18.53 -32.45 11.24
N GLU A 306 -17.56 -32.33 10.34
CA GLU A 306 -16.50 -33.31 10.12
C GLU A 306 -15.14 -32.69 10.48
N LEU A 307 -14.20 -33.50 10.97
CA LEU A 307 -12.82 -33.07 11.17
C LEU A 307 -12.13 -33.08 9.81
N VAL A 308 -11.69 -31.91 9.37
CA VAL A 308 -10.97 -31.71 8.11
C VAL A 308 -9.56 -31.23 8.45
N THR A 309 -8.56 -31.96 7.98
CA THR A 309 -7.18 -31.46 8.01
C THR A 309 -7.04 -30.42 6.90
N THR A 310 -6.99 -29.15 7.28
CA THR A 310 -6.66 -28.05 6.39
C THR A 310 -5.16 -27.89 6.31
N VAL A 311 -4.67 -27.79 5.09
CA VAL A 311 -3.27 -27.49 4.82
C VAL A 311 -3.17 -25.97 4.70
N GLY A 312 -2.48 -25.35 5.64
CA GLY A 312 -2.27 -23.92 5.69
C GLY A 312 -1.03 -23.47 4.91
N GLY A 313 -0.69 -22.20 5.08
CA GLY A 313 0.54 -21.61 4.53
C GLY A 313 1.80 -22.16 5.18
N TYR A 314 2.95 -21.77 4.64
CA TYR A 314 4.25 -22.12 5.19
C TYR A 314 4.70 -21.08 6.23
N HIS A 315 5.35 -21.52 7.30
CA HIS A 315 5.89 -20.64 8.33
C HIS A 315 7.25 -21.13 8.83
N PRO A 316 8.08 -20.24 9.41
CA PRO A 316 9.32 -20.68 10.01
C PRO A 316 9.06 -21.56 11.24
N VAL A 317 9.95 -22.51 11.45
CA VAL A 317 10.02 -23.32 12.67
C VAL A 317 10.87 -22.56 13.70
N PRO A 318 10.36 -22.25 14.90
CA PRO A 318 11.18 -21.62 15.94
C PRO A 318 12.37 -22.49 16.34
N GLY A 319 13.55 -21.89 16.38
CA GLY A 319 14.80 -22.62 16.62
C GLY A 319 16.04 -21.79 16.29
N THR A 320 17.21 -22.37 16.54
CA THR A 320 18.50 -21.77 16.18
C THR A 320 19.06 -22.45 14.94
N TYR A 321 19.30 -21.66 13.89
CA TYR A 321 19.77 -22.14 12.59
C TYR A 321 21.05 -21.43 12.17
N PRO A 322 21.85 -22.02 11.26
CA PRO A 322 22.92 -21.30 10.58
C PRO A 322 22.42 -20.01 9.95
N MET A 323 23.16 -18.91 10.10
CA MET A 323 22.77 -17.56 9.65
C MET A 323 22.29 -17.55 8.20
N LEU A 324 23.04 -18.21 7.32
CA LEU A 324 22.76 -18.28 5.89
C LEU A 324 21.39 -18.90 5.58
N GLN A 325 20.95 -19.88 6.38
CA GLN A 325 19.62 -20.49 6.21
C GLN A 325 18.51 -19.53 6.60
N VAL A 326 18.71 -18.75 7.66
CA VAL A 326 17.74 -17.74 8.10
C VAL A 326 17.68 -16.56 7.13
N GLN A 327 18.81 -16.15 6.56
CA GLN A 327 18.86 -15.14 5.49
C GLN A 327 18.13 -15.60 4.23
N ALA A 328 18.33 -16.86 3.83
CA ALA A 328 17.63 -17.45 2.70
C ALA A 328 16.12 -17.58 2.96
N PHE A 329 15.71 -17.95 4.18
CA PHE A 329 14.32 -17.91 4.62
C PHE A 329 13.74 -16.50 4.54
N PHE A 330 14.46 -15.49 5.08
CA PHE A 330 14.02 -14.10 5.09
C PHE A 330 13.77 -13.57 3.67
N ASN A 331 14.66 -13.90 2.73
CA ASN A 331 14.48 -13.62 1.31
C ASN A 331 13.25 -14.32 0.73
N TRP A 332 13.13 -15.63 0.96
CA TRP A 332 12.02 -16.42 0.44
C TRP A 332 10.65 -15.89 0.91
N ILE A 333 10.46 -15.74 2.22
CA ILE A 333 9.15 -15.34 2.77
C ILE A 333 8.79 -13.91 2.38
N GLY A 334 9.76 -12.98 2.35
CA GLY A 334 9.46 -11.61 1.95
C GLY A 334 9.17 -11.46 0.45
N LEU A 335 9.77 -12.31 -0.40
CA LEU A 335 9.48 -12.33 -1.85
C LEU A 335 8.18 -13.08 -2.18
N GLU A 336 7.79 -14.07 -1.38
CA GLU A 336 6.48 -14.70 -1.46
C GLU A 336 5.39 -13.68 -1.12
N GLU A 337 5.58 -12.91 -0.04
CA GLU A 337 4.63 -11.90 0.42
C GLU A 337 4.69 -10.55 -0.33
N ASP A 338 5.66 -10.37 -1.21
CA ASP A 338 5.65 -9.30 -2.21
C ASP A 338 4.52 -9.52 -3.23
N ARG A 339 4.17 -10.79 -3.50
CA ARG A 339 3.08 -11.24 -4.39
C ARG A 339 3.11 -10.75 -5.83
N SER A 340 4.15 -10.00 -6.24
CA SER A 340 4.34 -9.58 -7.63
C SER A 340 4.99 -10.64 -8.50
N PHE A 341 5.49 -11.72 -7.89
CA PHE A 341 6.32 -12.76 -8.54
C PHE A 341 7.47 -12.12 -9.34
N GLY A 342 8.13 -11.15 -8.72
CA GLY A 342 9.32 -10.49 -9.25
C GLY A 342 9.05 -9.29 -10.16
N ALA A 343 7.80 -8.98 -10.48
CA ALA A 343 7.46 -7.85 -11.36
C ALA A 343 7.93 -6.50 -10.80
N HIS A 344 7.95 -6.29 -9.48
CA HIS A 344 8.43 -5.03 -8.89
C HIS A 344 9.89 -4.74 -9.22
N ASN A 345 10.77 -5.74 -9.15
CA ASN A 345 12.19 -5.57 -9.50
C ASN A 345 12.82 -6.89 -9.98
N PRO A 346 12.64 -7.26 -11.27
CA PRO A 346 13.01 -8.58 -11.77
C PRO A 346 14.49 -8.92 -11.61
N LYS A 347 15.38 -7.92 -11.70
CA LYS A 347 16.83 -8.13 -11.57
C LYS A 347 17.23 -8.40 -10.13
N TYR A 348 16.70 -7.63 -9.18
CA TYR A 348 16.99 -7.79 -7.76
C TYR A 348 16.43 -9.10 -7.21
N VAL A 349 15.17 -9.41 -7.54
CA VAL A 349 14.49 -10.65 -7.13
C VAL A 349 15.23 -11.88 -7.66
N LYS A 350 15.64 -11.86 -8.93
CA LYS A 350 16.46 -12.93 -9.51
C LYS A 350 17.78 -13.11 -8.74
N ALA A 351 18.47 -12.03 -8.41
CA ALA A 351 19.72 -12.10 -7.65
C ALA A 351 19.51 -12.70 -6.26
N LEU A 352 18.48 -12.25 -5.52
CA LEU A 352 18.12 -12.78 -4.20
C LEU A 352 17.84 -14.29 -4.26
N LEU A 353 16.97 -14.74 -5.16
CA LEU A 353 16.58 -16.15 -5.25
C LEU A 353 17.73 -17.03 -5.73
N THR A 354 18.41 -16.66 -6.82
CA THR A 354 19.52 -17.47 -7.36
C THR A 354 20.64 -17.60 -6.33
N ASN A 355 21.08 -16.50 -5.70
CA ASN A 355 22.17 -16.56 -4.75
C ASN A 355 21.75 -17.32 -3.47
N SER A 356 20.50 -17.20 -3.02
CA SER A 356 20.00 -17.97 -1.87
C SER A 356 19.99 -19.48 -2.16
N ILE A 357 19.51 -19.89 -3.33
CA ILE A 357 19.50 -21.30 -3.77
C ILE A 357 20.92 -21.84 -3.89
N GLU A 358 21.83 -21.09 -4.53
CA GLU A 358 23.24 -21.49 -4.66
C GLU A 358 23.91 -21.67 -3.30
N ALA A 359 23.65 -20.77 -2.36
CA ALA A 359 24.24 -20.79 -1.04
C ALA A 359 23.74 -21.96 -0.16
N LEU A 360 22.52 -22.45 -0.41
CA LEU A 360 21.97 -23.63 0.26
C LEU A 360 22.27 -24.94 -0.48
N THR A 361 22.77 -24.88 -1.71
CA THR A 361 23.13 -26.07 -2.49
C THR A 361 24.45 -26.65 -1.97
N PRO A 362 24.52 -27.93 -1.59
CA PRO A 362 25.76 -28.55 -1.13
C PRO A 362 26.85 -28.46 -2.19
N VAL A 363 28.04 -27.98 -1.80
CA VAL A 363 29.23 -28.05 -2.65
C VAL A 363 29.60 -29.53 -2.81
N LYS A 364 29.57 -30.04 -4.04
CA LYS A 364 29.93 -31.43 -4.37
C LYS A 364 31.39 -31.74 -4.13
#